data_AF-A0A148KKC8-F1
#
_entry.id   AF-A0A148KKC8-F1
#
_cell.length_a   1.000
_cell.length_b   1.000
_cell.length_c   1.000
_cell.angle_alpha   90.00
_cell.angle_beta   90.00
_cell.angle_gamma   90.00
#
_symmetry.space_group_name_H-M   'P 1'
#
loop_
_entity.id
_entity.type
_entity.pdbx_description
1 polymer ?
#
loop_
_entity_poly.entity_id
_entity_poly.type
_entity_poly.pdbx_seq_one_letter_code
_entity_poly.pdbx_strand_id
1 'polypeptide(L)'
;MLNFQNFILLYIIFSLTSCGSIPKLITTAEEESGFTYIPVDPFPVDRVPSDSCKELKEQTNSDSKTTLSSLPDNAVRMLVQSFDKSGNITYGGSKATAKGERYKITIDYINADTINANIWVKKSVLLTDSIAPRILNLTDTTLPKNMVEGSLKYEVYQFTDKELWNMSNTGISGPRYTDIIEKQKYDALEQGFQEVNIPVYVGIGLRVMAEINILQANANVAGIGIIGAEAEAKNLQGSLIVQTLGVNGKSISAALPIQSELNRTTAQNAIVAVGSIKSLLYADDTIIYPRVVGIYLPFSGGKQFVNLIVSELSKKRVEWHTPCIVPTSKPA
;
A
#
# COMPACT_ATOMS: atom_id res chain seq x y z
N MET A 1 4.28 -62.49 29.17
CA MET A 1 3.05 -61.69 29.36
C MET A 1 3.46 -60.24 29.50
N LEU A 2 3.40 -59.46 28.42
CA LEU A 2 3.63 -58.02 28.47
C LEU A 2 2.39 -57.34 29.07
N ASN A 3 2.59 -56.59 30.15
CA ASN A 3 1.53 -55.99 30.95
C ASN A 3 0.69 -54.98 30.14
N PHE A 4 -0.64 -55.13 30.22
CA PHE A 4 -1.65 -54.26 29.61
C PHE A 4 -1.47 -52.77 29.93
N GLN A 5 -0.86 -52.47 31.09
CA GLN A 5 -0.50 -51.12 31.53
C GLN A 5 0.52 -50.41 30.62
N ASN A 6 1.45 -51.15 30.00
CA ASN A 6 2.44 -50.56 29.10
C ASN A 6 1.85 -50.19 27.73
N PHE A 7 0.73 -50.81 27.32
CA PHE A 7 0.03 -50.45 26.08
C PHE A 7 -0.72 -49.12 26.20
N ILE A 8 -1.28 -48.83 27.38
CA ILE A 8 -2.01 -47.58 27.63
C ILE A 8 -1.04 -46.38 27.64
N LEU A 9 0.15 -46.54 28.23
CA LEU A 9 1.15 -45.46 28.25
C LEU A 9 1.68 -45.14 26.84
N LEU A 10 1.82 -46.14 25.97
CA LEU A 10 2.26 -45.95 24.59
C LEU A 10 1.22 -45.20 23.73
N TYR A 11 -0.08 -45.41 24.01
CA TYR A 11 -1.19 -44.78 23.29
C TYR A 11 -1.37 -43.30 23.68
N ILE A 12 -1.05 -42.94 24.92
CA ILE A 12 -1.09 -41.54 25.41
C ILE A 12 0.07 -40.71 24.82
N ILE A 13 1.23 -41.33 24.56
CA ILE A 13 2.38 -40.64 23.94
C ILE A 13 2.13 -40.36 22.46
N PHE A 14 1.40 -41.22 21.75
CA PHE A 14 1.07 -41.01 20.33
C PHE A 14 -0.06 -39.99 20.07
N SER A 15 -0.87 -39.66 21.08
CA SER A 15 -1.98 -38.71 20.93
C SER A 15 -1.60 -37.25 21.16
N LEU A 16 -0.36 -36.96 21.57
CA LEU A 16 0.13 -35.59 21.82
C LEU A 16 0.92 -34.97 20.65
N THR A 17 1.14 -35.71 19.56
CA THR A 17 1.82 -35.22 18.35
C THR A 17 0.82 -34.93 17.23
N SER A 18 -0.09 -33.99 17.44
CA SER A 18 -0.90 -33.43 16.35
C SER A 18 -1.13 -31.94 16.60
N CYS A 19 -0.03 -31.20 16.57
CA CYS A 19 -0.06 -29.79 16.20
C CYS A 19 0.61 -29.71 14.83
N GLY A 20 -0.09 -30.20 13.81
CA GLY A 20 0.27 -29.93 12.43
C GLY A 20 0.04 -28.44 12.20
N SER A 21 1.12 -27.69 12.03
CA SER A 21 1.10 -26.31 11.57
C SER A 21 0.16 -26.23 10.37
N ILE A 22 -0.98 -25.56 10.52
CA ILE A 22 -1.90 -25.31 9.41
C ILE A 22 -1.06 -24.63 8.33
N PRO A 23 -0.83 -25.27 7.17
CA PRO A 23 -0.09 -24.61 6.11
C PRO A 23 -0.88 -23.36 5.74
N LYS A 24 -0.23 -22.21 5.86
CA LYS A 24 -0.79 -20.94 5.40
C LYS A 24 -1.12 -21.15 3.92
N LEU A 25 -2.40 -21.16 3.56
CA LEU A 25 -2.81 -21.18 2.16
C LEU A 25 -2.38 -19.85 1.56
N ILE A 26 -1.18 -19.83 1.01
CA ILE A 26 -0.72 -18.77 0.12
C ILE A 26 -1.30 -19.16 -1.23
N THR A 27 -2.15 -18.31 -1.78
CA THR A 27 -2.68 -18.52 -3.13
C THR A 27 -1.53 -18.43 -4.14
N THR A 28 -1.63 -19.11 -5.27
CA THR A 28 -0.67 -18.94 -6.38
C THR A 28 -0.57 -17.47 -6.80
N ALA A 29 -1.65 -16.70 -6.64
CA ALA A 29 -1.62 -15.26 -6.82
C ALA A 29 -0.70 -14.57 -5.79
N GLU A 30 -0.74 -14.92 -4.50
CA GLU A 30 0.15 -14.36 -3.46
C GLU A 30 1.60 -14.87 -3.55
N GLU A 31 1.81 -16.07 -4.10
CA GLU A 31 3.14 -16.66 -4.31
C GLU A 31 3.85 -16.06 -5.53
N GLU A 32 3.09 -15.81 -6.61
CA GLU A 32 3.56 -15.19 -7.85
C GLU A 32 3.41 -13.66 -7.85
N SER A 33 2.68 -13.08 -6.87
CA SER A 33 2.49 -11.64 -6.84
C SER A 33 3.74 -10.93 -6.34
N GLY A 34 4.52 -10.43 -7.31
CA GLY A 34 5.19 -9.14 -7.15
C GLY A 34 4.22 -7.99 -6.86
N PHE A 35 2.91 -8.25 -6.97
CA PHE A 35 1.83 -7.33 -6.68
C PHE A 35 1.63 -7.11 -5.18
N THR A 36 2.03 -5.95 -4.67
CA THR A 36 1.92 -5.62 -3.24
C THR A 36 1.20 -4.30 -3.06
N TYR A 37 0.26 -4.25 -2.10
CA TYR A 37 -0.23 -2.99 -1.56
C TYR A 37 0.92 -2.28 -0.84
N ILE A 38 1.25 -1.09 -1.32
CA ILE A 38 2.26 -0.25 -0.72
C ILE A 38 1.58 0.96 -0.08
N PRO A 39 1.62 1.06 1.25
CA PRO A 39 1.17 2.25 1.95
C PRO A 39 2.08 3.42 1.57
N VAL A 40 1.47 4.55 1.25
CA VAL A 40 2.20 5.80 0.94
C VAL A 40 1.83 6.87 1.95
N ASP A 41 2.69 7.86 2.13
CA ASP A 41 2.35 9.00 2.97
C ASP A 41 1.16 9.76 2.37
N PRO A 42 0.14 10.14 3.16
CA PRO A 42 -1.13 10.52 2.60
C PRO A 42 -1.11 11.92 1.99
N PHE A 43 -1.26 12.00 0.67
CA PHE A 43 -1.29 13.25 -0.10
C PHE A 43 -2.70 13.57 -0.66
N PRO A 44 -3.02 14.86 -0.89
CA PRO A 44 -4.38 15.30 -1.22
C PRO A 44 -4.81 14.86 -2.62
N VAL A 45 -6.12 14.68 -2.78
CA VAL A 45 -6.79 14.42 -4.06
C VAL A 45 -7.70 15.58 -4.42
N ASP A 46 -7.96 15.77 -5.71
CA ASP A 46 -9.00 16.66 -6.19
C ASP A 46 -10.26 15.85 -6.47
N ARG A 47 -11.36 16.22 -5.81
CA ARG A 47 -12.65 15.57 -5.99
C ARG A 47 -13.32 16.09 -7.25
N VAL A 48 -13.62 15.21 -8.19
CA VAL A 48 -14.34 15.53 -9.42
C VAL A 48 -15.68 14.77 -9.40
N PRO A 49 -16.82 15.42 -9.69
CA PRO A 49 -18.07 14.68 -9.89
C PRO A 49 -17.92 13.67 -11.04
N SER A 50 -18.40 12.45 -10.85
CA SER A 50 -18.39 11.44 -11.92
C SER A 50 -19.33 11.83 -13.07
N ASP A 51 -19.10 11.27 -14.27
CA ASP A 51 -19.92 11.51 -15.47
C ASP A 51 -21.39 11.14 -15.27
N SER A 52 -21.68 10.19 -14.38
CA SER A 52 -23.04 9.83 -13.97
C SER A 52 -23.77 10.96 -13.24
N CYS A 53 -23.09 12.06 -12.87
CA CYS A 53 -23.66 13.18 -12.12
C CYS A 53 -24.09 14.34 -13.03
N LYS A 54 -23.96 14.21 -14.35
CA LYS A 54 -24.26 15.29 -15.33
C LYS A 54 -25.72 15.78 -15.27
N GLU A 55 -26.64 14.98 -14.74
CA GLU A 55 -28.06 15.34 -14.58
C GLU A 55 -28.40 15.94 -13.21
N LEU A 56 -27.52 15.81 -12.21
CA LEU A 56 -27.70 16.35 -10.86
C LEU A 56 -27.02 17.71 -10.75
N LYS A 57 -27.57 18.71 -11.45
CA LYS A 57 -27.20 20.12 -11.26
C LYS A 57 -27.75 20.63 -9.94
N GLU A 58 -27.19 20.21 -8.81
CA GLU A 58 -27.38 20.95 -7.57
C GLU A 58 -26.29 20.61 -6.55
N GLN A 59 -25.80 21.67 -5.91
CA GLN A 59 -24.70 21.70 -4.96
C GLN A 59 -24.86 20.63 -3.89
N THR A 60 -24.06 19.57 -3.97
CA THR A 60 -23.81 18.75 -2.78
C THR A 60 -22.69 19.40 -2.00
N ASN A 61 -23.08 20.19 -1.00
CA ASN A 61 -22.20 20.49 0.12
C ASN A 61 -21.59 19.15 0.57
N SER A 62 -20.26 19.08 0.55
CA SER A 62 -19.47 17.86 0.85
C SER A 62 -19.61 17.50 2.32
N ASP A 63 -20.74 16.90 2.70
CA ASP A 63 -20.96 16.35 4.03
C ASP A 63 -20.08 15.11 4.23
N SER A 64 -19.47 14.98 5.40
CA SER A 64 -18.64 13.83 5.80
C SER A 64 -19.38 12.50 5.56
N LYS A 65 -20.69 12.44 5.85
CA LYS A 65 -21.51 11.23 5.63
C LYS A 65 -21.61 10.86 4.16
N THR A 66 -21.83 11.84 3.27
CA THR A 66 -21.87 11.62 1.82
C THR A 66 -20.50 11.17 1.28
N THR A 67 -19.42 11.71 1.83
CA THR A 67 -18.05 11.36 1.42
C THR A 67 -17.69 9.94 1.85
N LEU A 68 -18.06 9.54 3.07
CA LEU A 68 -17.83 8.17 3.53
C LEU A 68 -18.62 7.14 2.71
N SER A 69 -19.87 7.45 2.33
CA SER A 69 -20.65 6.57 1.45
C SER A 69 -20.13 6.47 0.03
N SER A 70 -19.25 7.38 -0.41
CA SER A 70 -18.60 7.31 -1.73
C SER A 70 -17.35 6.40 -1.76
N LEU A 71 -16.97 5.82 -0.62
CA LEU A 71 -15.83 4.91 -0.48
C LEU A 71 -16.36 3.47 -0.35
N PRO A 72 -16.49 2.72 -1.47
CA PRO A 72 -17.21 1.45 -1.50
C PRO A 72 -16.48 0.32 -0.75
N ASP A 73 -15.14 0.37 -0.71
CA ASP A 73 -14.34 -0.73 -0.17
C ASP A 73 -14.02 -0.49 1.29
N ASN A 74 -14.27 -1.48 2.14
CA ASN A 74 -13.73 -1.55 3.50
C ASN A 74 -12.71 -2.67 3.56
N ALA A 75 -11.44 -2.33 3.82
CA ALA A 75 -10.36 -3.31 3.77
C ALA A 75 -9.37 -3.14 4.92
N VAL A 76 -8.75 -4.26 5.29
CA VAL A 76 -7.54 -4.29 6.11
C VAL A 76 -6.40 -4.75 5.22
N ARG A 77 -5.40 -3.89 5.02
CA ARG A 77 -4.20 -4.17 4.21
C ARG A 77 -2.99 -4.20 5.12
N MET A 78 -2.11 -5.17 4.93
CA MET A 78 -0.88 -5.30 5.71
C MET A 78 0.31 -5.38 4.78
N LEU A 79 1.36 -4.62 5.11
CA LEU A 79 2.67 -4.72 4.50
C LEU A 79 3.71 -5.00 5.57
N VAL A 80 4.55 -6.00 5.29
CA VAL A 80 5.79 -6.25 6.05
C VAL A 80 6.96 -5.82 5.17
N GLN A 81 7.81 -4.95 5.71
CA GLN A 81 9.06 -4.50 5.10
C GLN A 81 10.22 -5.01 5.96
N SER A 82 11.17 -5.72 5.35
CA SER A 82 12.43 -6.05 6.00
C SER A 82 13.54 -5.12 5.49
N PHE A 83 14.46 -4.78 6.39
CA PHE A 83 15.64 -3.99 6.07
C PHE A 83 16.88 -4.84 6.29
N ASP A 84 17.68 -5.01 5.24
CA ASP A 84 18.99 -5.65 5.37
C ASP A 84 20.03 -4.68 5.99
N LYS A 85 21.24 -5.19 6.24
CA LYS A 85 22.35 -4.40 6.79
C LYS A 85 22.81 -3.26 5.86
N SER A 86 22.48 -3.33 4.58
CA SER A 86 22.79 -2.33 3.56
C SER A 86 21.68 -1.29 3.39
N GLY A 87 20.56 -1.45 4.12
CA GLY A 87 19.39 -0.58 4.02
C GLY A 87 18.46 -0.88 2.83
N ASN A 88 18.67 -1.99 2.12
CA ASN A 88 17.75 -2.44 1.07
C ASN A 88 16.45 -2.92 1.70
N ILE A 89 15.35 -2.60 1.05
CA ILE A 89 14.00 -2.97 1.50
C ILE A 89 13.50 -4.13 0.67
N THR A 90 13.06 -5.20 1.34
CA THR A 90 12.26 -6.25 0.72
C THR A 90 10.81 -6.13 1.22
N TYR A 91 9.86 -6.25 0.29
CA TYR A 91 8.43 -6.23 0.57
C TYR A 91 7.88 -7.66 0.59
N GLY A 92 6.95 -7.96 1.48
CA GLY A 92 6.23 -9.24 1.50
C GLY A 92 6.53 -10.14 2.72
N GLY A 93 5.71 -11.17 2.90
CA GLY A 93 5.58 -11.95 4.13
C GLY A 93 6.73 -12.91 4.45
N SER A 94 7.24 -12.78 5.68
CA SER A 94 8.02 -13.70 6.52
C SER A 94 8.91 -14.74 5.84
N LYS A 95 10.15 -14.34 5.50
CA LYS A 95 11.28 -15.26 5.72
C LYS A 95 11.42 -15.47 7.24
N ALA A 96 11.97 -16.61 7.66
CA ALA A 96 12.35 -16.82 9.05
C ALA A 96 13.13 -15.59 9.55
N THR A 97 12.62 -14.92 10.57
CA THR A 97 13.24 -13.68 11.07
C THR A 97 14.60 -14.01 11.64
N ALA A 98 15.63 -13.29 11.21
CA ALA A 98 16.96 -13.46 11.76
C ALA A 98 17.23 -12.46 12.88
N LYS A 99 18.01 -12.89 13.86
CA LYS A 99 18.43 -12.01 14.96
C LYS A 99 19.17 -10.78 14.42
N GLY A 100 18.79 -9.60 14.90
CA GLY A 100 19.38 -8.32 14.52
C GLY A 100 18.78 -7.69 13.26
N GLU A 101 17.83 -8.34 12.60
CA GLU A 101 17.09 -7.73 11.50
C GLU A 101 16.10 -6.68 11.99
N ARG A 102 15.80 -5.73 11.09
CA ARG A 102 14.81 -4.68 11.31
C ARG A 102 13.62 -4.88 10.40
N TYR A 103 12.43 -4.66 10.94
CA TYR A 103 11.18 -4.77 10.23
C TYR A 103 10.33 -3.52 10.45
N LYS A 104 9.62 -3.09 9.40
CA LYS A 104 8.52 -2.15 9.52
C LYS A 104 7.26 -2.85 9.07
N ILE A 105 6.30 -2.94 9.98
CA ILE A 105 4.98 -3.50 9.69
C ILE A 105 4.02 -2.33 9.60
N THR A 106 3.28 -2.25 8.50
CA THR A 106 2.24 -1.23 8.31
C THR A 106 0.93 -1.92 8.06
N ILE A 107 -0.10 -1.59 8.86
CA ILE A 107 -1.44 -2.15 8.72
C ILE A 107 -2.42 -1.00 8.59
N ASP A 108 -3.13 -1.00 7.46
CA ASP A 108 -4.08 0.02 7.08
C ASP A 108 -5.49 -0.54 7.21
N TYR A 109 -6.28 0.10 8.06
CA TYR A 109 -7.73 -0.11 8.20
C TYR A 109 -8.40 1.03 7.44
N ILE A 110 -8.77 0.79 6.19
CA ILE A 110 -9.19 1.85 5.26
C ILE A 110 -10.59 1.63 4.69
N ASN A 111 -11.30 2.74 4.51
CA ASN A 111 -12.39 2.87 3.57
C ASN A 111 -11.83 3.56 2.33
N ALA A 112 -11.88 2.90 1.18
CA ALA A 112 -11.24 3.40 -0.03
C ALA A 112 -12.11 3.19 -1.27
N ASP A 113 -11.79 3.97 -2.29
CA ASP A 113 -12.09 3.72 -3.68
C ASP A 113 -10.75 3.51 -4.42
N THR A 114 -10.79 2.87 -5.57
CA THR A 114 -9.60 2.59 -6.37
C THR A 114 -9.70 3.30 -7.71
N ILE A 115 -8.71 4.13 -8.00
CA ILE A 115 -8.58 4.79 -9.30
C ILE A 115 -7.33 4.29 -10.02
N ASN A 116 -7.33 4.44 -11.33
CA ASN A 116 -6.25 3.98 -12.17
C ASN A 116 -5.35 5.15 -12.60
N ALA A 117 -4.06 5.07 -12.28
CA ALA A 117 -3.07 6.00 -12.78
C ALA A 117 -2.25 5.35 -13.88
N ASN A 118 -2.32 5.90 -15.10
CA ASN A 118 -1.46 5.48 -16.20
C ASN A 118 -0.11 6.18 -16.07
N ILE A 119 0.95 5.40 -15.93
CA ILE A 119 2.31 5.89 -15.71
C ILE A 119 3.24 5.23 -16.73
N TRP A 120 4.17 6.01 -17.26
CA TRP A 120 5.17 5.53 -18.21
C TRP A 120 6.47 5.28 -17.49
N VAL A 121 6.98 4.05 -17.59
CA VAL A 121 8.15 3.61 -16.86
C VAL A 121 9.19 3.02 -17.81
N LYS A 122 10.44 3.43 -17.64
CA LYS A 122 11.60 2.83 -18.31
C LYS A 122 12.55 2.29 -17.25
N LYS A 123 12.94 1.03 -17.41
CA LYS A 123 13.93 0.35 -16.58
C LYS A 123 15.19 0.14 -17.40
N SER A 124 16.32 0.62 -16.91
CA SER A 124 17.60 0.51 -17.61
C SER A 124 18.74 0.12 -16.67
N VAL A 125 19.79 -0.43 -17.25
CA VAL A 125 20.96 -0.92 -16.52
C VAL A 125 22.23 -0.63 -17.30
N LEU A 126 23.34 -0.32 -16.62
CA LEU A 126 24.65 -0.25 -17.26
C LEU A 126 25.36 -1.60 -17.11
N LEU A 127 25.83 -2.14 -18.23
CA LEU A 127 26.59 -3.39 -18.24
C LEU A 127 28.10 -3.10 -18.32
N THR A 128 28.92 -3.93 -17.72
CA THR A 128 30.39 -3.76 -17.67
C THR A 128 31.02 -3.75 -19.07
N ASP A 129 30.37 -4.36 -20.05
CA ASP A 129 30.77 -4.48 -21.45
C ASP A 129 30.09 -3.45 -22.39
N SER A 130 29.28 -2.53 -21.86
CA SER A 130 28.55 -1.55 -22.64
C SER A 130 28.76 -0.12 -22.13
N ILE A 131 28.89 0.82 -23.07
CA ILE A 131 28.96 2.26 -22.78
C ILE A 131 27.53 2.86 -22.68
N ALA A 132 26.54 2.22 -23.31
CA ALA A 132 25.15 2.65 -23.31
C ALA A 132 24.31 1.81 -22.32
N PRO A 133 23.35 2.42 -21.61
CA PRO A 133 22.39 1.68 -20.79
C PRO A 133 21.56 0.73 -21.64
N ARG A 134 21.42 -0.51 -21.19
CA ARG A 134 20.50 -1.49 -21.76
C ARG A 134 19.12 -1.30 -21.14
N ILE A 135 18.09 -1.24 -21.99
CA ILE A 135 16.68 -1.21 -21.56
C ILE A 135 16.23 -2.63 -21.22
N LEU A 136 15.55 -2.77 -20.10
CA LEU A 136 15.02 -4.03 -19.57
C LEU A 136 13.50 -3.99 -19.53
N ASN A 137 12.86 -5.17 -19.60
CA ASN A 137 11.43 -5.25 -19.36
C ASN A 137 11.12 -5.03 -17.86
N LEU A 138 10.01 -4.37 -17.56
CA LEU A 138 9.59 -4.10 -16.17
C LEU A 138 9.32 -5.39 -15.41
N THR A 139 8.75 -6.39 -16.08
CA THR A 139 8.42 -7.70 -15.52
C THR A 139 9.65 -8.59 -15.31
N ASP A 140 10.81 -8.25 -15.89
CA ASP A 140 12.02 -9.06 -15.74
C ASP A 140 12.52 -9.01 -14.30
N THR A 141 12.37 -10.13 -13.58
CA THR A 141 12.85 -10.29 -12.20
C THR A 141 14.33 -10.62 -12.14
N THR A 142 14.91 -11.16 -13.23
CA THR A 142 16.32 -11.53 -13.31
C THR A 142 17.14 -10.38 -13.88
N LEU A 143 18.05 -9.84 -13.08
CA LEU A 143 19.01 -8.84 -13.54
C LEU A 143 20.19 -9.48 -14.30
N PRO A 144 20.74 -8.82 -15.33
CA PRO A 144 21.93 -9.30 -16.04
C PRO A 144 23.12 -9.50 -15.10
N LYS A 145 23.87 -10.59 -15.27
CA LYS A 145 25.03 -10.94 -14.42
C LYS A 145 26.22 -10.00 -14.58
N ASN A 146 26.37 -9.38 -15.75
CA ASN A 146 27.41 -8.42 -16.11
C ASN A 146 27.01 -6.97 -15.82
N MET A 147 26.07 -6.74 -14.88
CA MET A 147 25.66 -5.41 -14.49
C MET A 147 26.73 -4.71 -13.63
N VAL A 148 26.98 -3.43 -13.88
CA VAL A 148 27.75 -2.58 -12.97
C VAL A 148 26.94 -2.39 -11.69
N GLU A 149 27.55 -2.65 -10.53
CA GLU A 149 26.88 -2.53 -9.24
C GLU A 149 26.22 -1.14 -9.06
N GLY A 150 24.96 -1.12 -8.63
CA GLY A 150 24.19 0.12 -8.43
C GLY A 150 23.73 0.83 -9.71
N SER A 151 23.93 0.25 -10.90
CA SER A 151 23.58 0.90 -12.18
C SER A 151 22.10 0.75 -12.60
N LEU A 152 21.30 -0.04 -11.88
CA LEU A 152 19.87 -0.19 -12.16
C LEU A 152 19.17 1.17 -11.94
N LYS A 153 18.56 1.70 -12.99
CA LYS A 153 17.86 2.99 -12.99
C LYS A 153 16.43 2.82 -13.46
N TYR A 154 15.54 3.58 -12.82
CA TYR A 154 14.16 3.73 -13.24
C TYR A 154 13.92 5.19 -13.60
N GLU A 155 13.20 5.39 -14.70
CA GLU A 155 12.64 6.68 -15.09
C GLU A 155 11.12 6.54 -15.13
N VAL A 156 10.42 7.50 -14.56
CA VAL A 156 8.97 7.50 -14.37
C VAL A 156 8.44 8.87 -14.77
N TYR A 157 7.38 8.90 -15.57
CA TYR A 157 6.65 10.13 -15.83
C TYR A 157 5.17 9.86 -16.13
N GLN A 158 4.35 10.90 -15.99
CA GLN A 158 2.95 10.92 -16.39
C GLN A 158 2.74 12.02 -17.43
N PHE A 159 2.03 11.71 -18.53
CA PHE A 159 1.59 12.74 -19.47
C PHE A 159 0.51 13.60 -18.81
N THR A 160 0.70 14.92 -18.75
CA THR A 160 -0.30 15.84 -18.21
C THR A 160 -1.01 16.61 -19.32
N ASP A 161 -2.33 16.78 -19.20
CA ASP A 161 -3.14 17.54 -20.17
C ASP A 161 -2.71 19.02 -20.31
N LYS A 162 -2.06 19.59 -19.28
CA LYS A 162 -1.59 20.99 -19.29
C LYS A 162 -0.33 21.21 -20.12
N GLU A 163 0.60 20.27 -20.15
CA GLU A 163 1.78 20.34 -21.04
C GLU A 163 1.35 20.26 -22.50
N LEU A 164 0.27 19.55 -22.78
CA LEU A 164 -0.33 19.40 -24.10
C LEU A 164 -1.05 20.68 -24.60
N TRP A 165 -1.73 21.41 -23.70
CA TRP A 165 -2.45 22.64 -24.07
C TRP A 165 -1.52 23.79 -24.52
N ASN A 166 -0.35 23.93 -23.88
CA ASN A 166 0.62 25.00 -24.20
C ASN A 166 1.21 24.89 -25.62
N MET A 167 1.20 23.70 -26.24
CA MET A 167 1.63 23.53 -27.64
C MET A 167 0.53 23.86 -28.65
N SER A 168 -0.74 23.60 -28.31
CA SER A 168 -1.90 23.83 -29.19
C SER A 168 -2.22 25.31 -29.43
N ASN A 169 -1.81 26.20 -28.53
CA ASN A 169 -2.08 27.64 -28.62
C ASN A 169 -1.07 28.43 -29.47
N THR A 170 -0.13 27.76 -30.16
CA THR A 170 0.87 28.41 -31.02
C THR A 170 0.34 28.88 -32.38
N GLY A 171 -0.98 28.82 -32.62
CA GLY A 171 -1.62 29.41 -33.82
C GLY A 171 -1.27 28.72 -35.13
N ILE A 172 -0.56 27.60 -35.08
CA ILE A 172 -0.31 26.74 -36.23
C ILE A 172 -1.53 25.84 -36.36
N SER A 173 -2.10 25.75 -37.56
CA SER A 173 -3.02 24.68 -37.98
C SER A 173 -2.29 23.34 -37.93
N GLY A 174 -2.03 22.88 -36.72
CA GLY A 174 -1.32 21.66 -36.37
C GLY A 174 -2.30 20.50 -36.12
N PRO A 175 -1.76 19.29 -35.96
CA PRO A 175 -2.54 18.07 -35.90
C PRO A 175 -3.51 18.08 -34.71
N ARG A 176 -4.62 17.32 -34.79
CA ARG A 176 -5.66 17.31 -33.75
C ARG A 176 -5.03 16.93 -32.41
N TYR A 177 -5.60 17.38 -31.28
CA TYR A 177 -5.14 17.06 -29.92
C TYR A 177 -4.80 15.56 -29.73
N THR A 178 -5.60 14.68 -30.34
CA THR A 178 -5.40 13.23 -30.39
C THR A 178 -4.04 12.81 -30.97
N ASP A 179 -3.62 13.47 -32.03
CA ASP A 179 -2.43 13.13 -32.80
C ASP A 179 -1.15 13.51 -32.02
N ILE A 180 -1.22 14.53 -31.16
CA ILE A 180 -0.11 14.94 -30.27
C ILE A 180 0.10 13.87 -29.18
N ILE A 181 -0.98 13.38 -28.57
CA ILE A 181 -0.92 12.32 -27.56
C ILE A 181 -0.38 11.03 -28.19
N GLU A 182 -0.91 10.63 -29.35
CA GLU A 182 -0.44 9.43 -30.05
C GLU A 182 1.05 9.53 -30.40
N LYS A 183 1.51 10.69 -30.88
CA LYS A 183 2.93 10.91 -31.15
C LYS A 183 3.77 10.80 -29.88
N GLN A 184 3.38 11.42 -28.78
CA GLN A 184 4.13 11.33 -27.52
C GLN A 184 4.19 9.90 -26.99
N LYS A 185 3.09 9.13 -27.08
CA LYS A 185 3.08 7.71 -26.75
C LYS A 185 4.02 6.91 -27.64
N TYR A 186 4.06 7.23 -28.94
CA TYR A 186 4.97 6.60 -29.88
C TYR A 186 6.45 6.92 -29.56
N ASP A 187 6.78 8.21 -29.36
CA ASP A 187 8.13 8.66 -29.00
C ASP A 187 8.60 8.03 -27.67
N ALA A 188 7.68 7.86 -26.71
CA ALA A 188 7.91 7.17 -25.45
C ALA A 188 8.28 5.69 -25.64
N LEU A 189 7.51 4.98 -26.47
CA LEU A 189 7.77 3.59 -26.80
C LEU A 189 9.12 3.43 -27.52
N GLU A 190 9.47 4.32 -28.44
CA GLU A 190 10.77 4.32 -29.12
C GLU A 190 11.93 4.54 -28.14
N GLN A 191 11.72 5.34 -27.10
CA GLN A 191 12.67 5.54 -26.00
C GLN A 191 12.69 4.40 -24.98
N GLY A 192 11.87 3.35 -25.19
CA GLY A 192 11.78 2.15 -24.37
C GLY A 192 11.01 2.32 -23.06
N PHE A 193 10.13 3.32 -22.98
CA PHE A 193 9.13 3.39 -21.93
C PHE A 193 8.00 2.39 -22.17
N GLN A 194 7.41 1.91 -21.09
CA GLN A 194 6.22 1.06 -21.11
C GLN A 194 5.12 1.76 -20.32
N GLU A 195 3.90 1.78 -20.86
CA GLU A 195 2.71 2.25 -20.15
C GLU A 195 2.28 1.18 -19.15
N VAL A 196 2.14 1.57 -17.88
CA VAL A 196 1.63 0.69 -16.84
C VAL A 196 0.50 1.37 -16.10
N ASN A 197 -0.54 0.59 -15.83
CA ASN A 197 -1.66 1.00 -15.01
C ASN A 197 -1.37 0.68 -13.54
N ILE A 198 -1.34 1.70 -12.70
CA ILE A 198 -1.12 1.57 -11.25
C ILE A 198 -2.42 1.91 -10.54
N PRO A 199 -3.07 0.94 -9.87
CA PRO A 199 -4.18 1.21 -8.99
C PRO A 199 -3.73 2.06 -7.80
N VAL A 200 -4.37 3.20 -7.61
CA VAL A 200 -4.16 4.15 -6.52
C VAL A 200 -5.37 4.10 -5.61
N TYR A 201 -5.15 3.83 -4.33
CA TYR A 201 -6.21 3.80 -3.32
C TYR A 201 -6.43 5.21 -2.80
N VAL A 202 -7.63 5.73 -3.02
CA VAL A 202 -8.10 7.02 -2.49
C VAL A 202 -9.09 6.75 -1.38
N GLY A 203 -8.83 7.24 -0.18
CA GLY A 203 -9.69 6.92 0.94
C GLY A 203 -9.31 7.59 2.23
N ILE A 204 -9.87 7.04 3.30
CA ILE A 204 -9.64 7.43 4.67
C ILE A 204 -9.44 6.21 5.56
N GLY A 205 -8.97 6.42 6.78
CA GLY A 205 -8.94 5.38 7.79
C GLY A 205 -7.84 5.57 8.82
N LEU A 206 -7.22 4.46 9.20
CA LEU A 206 -6.19 4.40 10.22
C LEU A 206 -5.03 3.55 9.74
N ARG A 207 -3.82 3.99 10.09
CA ARG A 207 -2.58 3.29 9.85
C ARG A 207 -1.91 2.95 11.17
N VAL A 208 -1.65 1.68 11.39
CA VAL A 208 -0.82 1.21 12.49
C VAL A 208 0.56 0.86 11.93
N MET A 209 1.60 1.48 12.47
CA MET A 209 2.98 1.22 12.11
C MET A 209 3.71 0.66 13.33
N ALA A 210 4.39 -0.48 13.15
CA ALA A 210 5.31 -1.02 14.13
C ALA A 210 6.73 -1.05 13.55
N GLU A 211 7.67 -0.41 14.23
CA GLU A 211 9.09 -0.45 13.90
C GLU A 211 9.78 -1.42 14.86
N ILE A 212 10.32 -2.50 14.33
CA ILE A 212 10.71 -3.67 15.11
C ILE A 212 12.18 -4.01 14.87
N ASN A 213 12.89 -4.32 15.96
CA ASN A 213 14.19 -4.97 15.95
C ASN A 213 14.04 -6.39 16.51
N ILE A 214 14.52 -7.38 15.77
CA ILE A 214 14.44 -8.80 16.17
C ILE A 214 15.59 -9.12 17.14
N LEU A 215 15.24 -9.57 18.35
CA LEU A 215 16.21 -9.93 19.39
C LEU A 215 16.57 -11.42 19.35
N GLN A 216 15.62 -12.26 18.94
CA GLN A 216 15.76 -13.70 18.82
C GLN A 216 15.29 -14.17 17.45
N ALA A 217 16.01 -15.13 16.87
CA ALA A 217 15.61 -15.69 15.57
C ALA A 217 14.23 -16.37 15.67
N ASN A 218 13.51 -16.43 14.55
CA ASN A 218 12.16 -17.01 14.42
C ASN A 218 11.07 -16.29 15.23
N ALA A 219 11.29 -15.05 15.67
CA ALA A 219 10.23 -14.20 16.20
C ALA A 219 9.12 -14.00 15.16
N ASN A 220 7.86 -14.16 15.57
CA ASN A 220 6.73 -14.05 14.67
C ASN A 220 6.30 -12.58 14.47
N VAL A 221 6.24 -12.15 13.21
CA VAL A 221 5.84 -10.78 12.82
C VAL A 221 4.49 -10.73 12.13
N ALA A 222 3.70 -11.80 12.21
CA ALA A 222 2.40 -11.89 11.56
C ALA A 222 1.31 -11.15 12.36
N GLY A 223 1.23 -9.83 12.20
CA GLY A 223 0.13 -9.01 12.71
C GLY A 223 0.29 -8.50 14.14
N ILE A 224 -0.56 -7.52 14.51
CA ILE A 224 -0.39 -6.66 15.71
C ILE A 224 -0.45 -7.45 17.02
N GLY A 225 -1.40 -8.37 17.15
CA GLY A 225 -1.56 -9.15 18.39
C GLY A 225 -0.35 -10.04 18.67
N ILE A 226 0.21 -10.66 17.62
CA ILE A 226 1.36 -11.55 17.73
C ILE A 226 2.62 -10.75 18.07
N ILE A 227 2.88 -9.64 17.39
CA ILE A 227 4.07 -8.81 17.70
C ILE A 227 4.04 -8.25 19.12
N GLY A 228 2.85 -7.99 19.68
CA GLY A 228 2.70 -7.58 21.08
C GLY A 228 3.13 -8.68 22.06
N ALA A 229 2.76 -9.93 21.79
CA ALA A 229 3.15 -11.08 22.60
C ALA A 229 4.66 -11.40 22.47
N GLU A 230 5.20 -11.30 21.25
CA GLU A 230 6.63 -11.50 20.99
C GLU A 230 7.51 -10.43 21.66
N ALA A 231 7.00 -9.19 21.74
CA ALA A 231 7.65 -8.13 22.51
C ALA A 231 7.67 -8.42 24.02
N GLU A 232 6.54 -8.90 24.58
CA GLU A 232 6.44 -9.30 25.99
C GLU A 232 7.38 -10.47 26.31
N ALA A 233 7.53 -11.41 25.38
CA ALA A 233 8.48 -12.53 25.46
C ALA A 233 9.95 -12.13 25.24
N LYS A 234 10.25 -10.85 24.95
CA LYS A 234 11.60 -10.34 24.63
C LYS A 234 12.24 -11.01 23.40
N ASN A 235 11.41 -11.46 22.46
CA ASN A 235 11.87 -11.98 21.17
C ASN A 235 12.09 -10.86 20.15
N LEU A 236 11.41 -9.73 20.35
CA LEU A 236 11.57 -8.51 19.58
C LEU A 236 11.40 -7.28 20.47
N GLN A 237 11.79 -6.11 19.98
CA GLN A 237 11.51 -4.82 20.61
C GLN A 237 11.20 -3.77 19.56
N GLY A 238 10.50 -2.71 19.92
CA GLY A 238 10.11 -1.70 18.95
C GLY A 238 9.22 -0.62 19.51
N SER A 239 8.66 0.17 18.59
CA SER A 239 7.63 1.16 18.86
C SER A 239 6.39 0.88 18.02
N LEU A 240 5.24 1.36 18.49
CA LEU A 240 3.99 1.30 17.76
C LEU A 240 3.38 2.69 17.67
N ILE A 241 2.93 3.04 16.47
CA ILE A 241 2.33 4.33 16.14
C ILE A 241 0.99 4.06 15.45
N VAL A 242 -0.05 4.79 15.87
CA VAL A 242 -1.34 4.84 15.16
C VAL A 242 -1.53 6.23 14.59
N GLN A 243 -1.91 6.31 13.33
CA GLN A 243 -2.07 7.54 12.58
C GLN A 243 -3.42 7.54 11.87
N THR A 244 -4.13 8.68 11.86
CA THR A 244 -5.29 8.87 10.99
C THR A 244 -4.88 9.17 9.55
N LEU A 245 -5.64 8.62 8.61
CA LEU A 245 -5.52 8.90 7.18
C LEU A 245 -6.77 9.65 6.73
N GLY A 246 -6.64 10.95 6.47
CA GLY A 246 -7.77 11.73 5.94
C GLY A 246 -8.96 11.90 6.89
N VAL A 247 -8.80 11.62 8.18
CA VAL A 247 -9.84 11.79 9.21
C VAL A 247 -9.32 12.72 10.30
N ASN A 248 -10.18 13.63 10.74
CA ASN A 248 -9.96 14.50 11.89
C ASN A 248 -11.26 14.73 12.66
N GLY A 249 -11.18 15.25 13.87
CA GLY A 249 -12.34 15.52 14.72
C GLY A 249 -11.96 15.46 16.19
N LYS A 250 -12.71 16.16 17.05
CA LYS A 250 -12.39 16.22 18.49
C LYS A 250 -12.42 14.82 19.12
N SER A 251 -13.45 14.05 18.82
CA SER A 251 -13.60 12.68 19.33
C SER A 251 -12.52 11.74 18.78
N ILE A 252 -12.13 11.91 17.51
CA ILE A 252 -11.08 11.12 16.85
C ILE A 252 -9.72 11.39 17.50
N SER A 253 -9.37 12.67 17.69
CA SER A 253 -8.10 13.06 18.32
C SER A 253 -7.98 12.56 19.75
N ALA A 254 -9.09 12.52 20.50
CA ALA A 254 -9.11 12.00 21.87
C ALA A 254 -8.96 10.46 21.95
N ALA A 255 -9.36 9.75 20.90
CA ALA A 255 -9.28 8.30 20.81
C ALA A 255 -7.92 7.78 20.26
N LEU A 256 -7.08 8.68 19.73
CA LEU A 256 -5.77 8.29 19.20
C LEU A 256 -4.80 7.92 20.33
N PRO A 257 -4.18 6.73 20.29
CA PRO A 257 -3.23 6.31 21.29
C PRO A 257 -1.92 7.10 21.10
N ILE A 258 -1.26 7.41 22.22
CA ILE A 258 0.06 8.02 22.22
C ILE A 258 1.08 6.98 21.72
N GLN A 259 2.04 7.44 20.90
CA GLN A 259 3.16 6.61 20.46
C GLN A 259 3.84 5.99 21.67
N SER A 260 3.97 4.66 21.66
CA SER A 260 4.41 3.91 22.83
C SER A 260 5.33 2.77 22.43
N GLU A 261 6.16 2.33 23.37
CA GLU A 261 6.95 1.12 23.22
C GLU A 261 6.04 -0.06 22.91
N LEU A 262 6.49 -0.92 21.98
CA LEU A 262 5.76 -2.10 21.57
C LEU A 262 5.77 -3.12 22.71
N ASN A 263 4.57 -3.47 23.18
CA ASN A 263 4.30 -4.55 24.11
C ASN A 263 2.86 -5.03 23.90
N ARG A 264 2.45 -6.07 24.63
CA ARG A 264 1.09 -6.63 24.54
C ARG A 264 0.00 -5.59 24.80
N THR A 265 0.15 -4.76 25.83
CA THR A 265 -0.81 -3.71 26.19
C THR A 265 -0.91 -2.65 25.09
N THR A 266 0.21 -2.14 24.58
CA THR A 266 0.23 -1.17 23.48
C THR A 266 -0.42 -1.73 22.21
N ALA A 267 -0.15 -2.99 21.88
CA ALA A 267 -0.76 -3.67 20.75
C ALA A 267 -2.29 -3.82 20.93
N GLN A 268 -2.75 -4.19 22.13
CA GLN A 268 -4.18 -4.26 22.44
C GLN A 268 -4.86 -2.88 22.39
N ASN A 269 -4.23 -1.86 22.96
CA ASN A 269 -4.72 -0.48 22.93
C ASN A 269 -4.85 0.03 21.48
N ALA A 270 -3.91 -0.32 20.60
CA ALA A 270 -3.99 0.04 19.19
C ALA A 270 -5.22 -0.60 18.51
N ILE A 271 -5.48 -1.88 18.76
CA ILE A 271 -6.66 -2.59 18.21
C ILE A 271 -7.96 -1.95 18.71
N VAL A 272 -8.05 -1.68 20.01
CA VAL A 272 -9.23 -1.03 20.62
C VAL A 272 -9.42 0.37 20.06
N ALA A 273 -8.36 1.16 19.94
CA ALA A 273 -8.41 2.50 19.36
C ALA A 273 -8.87 2.48 17.89
N VAL A 274 -8.39 1.52 17.10
CA VAL A 274 -8.86 1.33 15.71
C VAL A 274 -10.36 1.07 15.67
N GLY A 275 -10.87 0.17 16.51
CA GLY A 275 -12.31 -0.10 16.61
C GLY A 275 -13.12 1.12 17.02
N SER A 276 -12.66 1.84 18.05
CA SER A 276 -13.32 3.06 18.54
C SER A 276 -13.32 4.18 17.50
N ILE A 277 -12.21 4.42 16.80
CA ILE A 277 -12.15 5.49 15.80
C ILE A 277 -13.02 5.12 14.60
N LYS A 278 -13.08 3.84 14.21
CA LYS A 278 -13.95 3.37 13.13
C LYS A 278 -15.43 3.66 13.41
N SER A 279 -15.89 3.51 14.65
CA SER A 279 -17.27 3.87 15.01
C SER A 279 -17.50 5.39 15.00
N LEU A 280 -16.48 6.17 15.39
CA LEU A 280 -16.53 7.63 15.36
C LEU A 280 -16.49 8.24 13.95
N LEU A 281 -16.16 7.47 12.89
CA LEU A 281 -16.21 7.95 11.50
C LEU A 281 -17.60 8.47 11.09
N TYR A 282 -18.65 8.01 11.76
CA TYR A 282 -20.04 8.40 11.50
C TYR A 282 -20.55 9.51 12.41
N ALA A 283 -19.74 9.98 13.37
CA ALA A 283 -20.10 11.05 14.29
C ALA A 283 -20.18 12.41 13.56
N ASP A 284 -21.05 13.30 14.05
CA ASP A 284 -21.30 14.59 13.42
C ASP A 284 -20.12 15.57 13.56
N ASP A 285 -19.21 15.36 14.52
CA ASP A 285 -17.99 16.16 14.71
C ASP A 285 -16.79 15.67 13.89
N THR A 286 -16.96 14.60 13.11
CA THR A 286 -15.90 14.02 12.30
C THR A 286 -15.79 14.72 10.95
N ILE A 287 -14.57 15.12 10.62
CA ILE A 287 -14.21 15.76 9.36
C ILE A 287 -13.44 14.77 8.50
N ILE A 288 -13.94 14.54 7.29
CA ILE A 288 -13.42 13.55 6.34
C ILE A 288 -12.84 14.25 5.12
N TYR A 289 -11.56 14.01 4.86
CA TYR A 289 -10.82 14.47 3.69
C TYR A 289 -10.09 13.30 3.05
N PRO A 290 -10.67 12.64 2.03
CA PRO A 290 -10.02 11.54 1.34
C PRO A 290 -8.64 11.94 0.81
N ARG A 291 -7.72 10.99 0.86
CA ARG A 291 -6.32 11.15 0.44
C ARG A 291 -5.89 9.91 -0.31
N VAL A 292 -4.81 10.01 -1.08
CA VAL A 292 -4.14 8.79 -1.52
C VAL A 292 -3.56 8.10 -0.29
N VAL A 293 -3.95 6.85 -0.03
CA VAL A 293 -3.51 6.09 1.15
C VAL A 293 -2.50 5.00 0.79
N GLY A 294 -2.54 4.51 -0.45
CA GLY A 294 -1.60 3.51 -0.93
C GLY A 294 -1.70 3.32 -2.42
N ILE A 295 -0.79 2.49 -2.95
CA ILE A 295 -0.77 2.09 -4.36
C ILE A 295 -0.65 0.57 -4.44
N TYR A 296 -1.11 0.00 -5.54
CA TYR A 296 -0.84 -1.39 -5.89
C TYR A 296 0.21 -1.42 -6.99
N LEU A 297 1.40 -1.94 -6.71
CA LEU A 297 2.44 -2.04 -7.73
C LEU A 297 2.36 -3.40 -8.42
N PRO A 298 2.09 -3.46 -9.74
CA PRO A 298 1.86 -4.74 -10.40
C PRO A 298 3.12 -5.53 -10.78
N PHE A 299 4.28 -5.09 -10.33
CA PHE A 299 5.56 -5.70 -10.63
C PHE A 299 6.53 -5.35 -9.51
N SER A 300 7.58 -6.15 -9.39
CA SER A 300 8.59 -5.94 -8.36
C SER A 300 9.37 -4.66 -8.62
N GLY A 301 9.50 -3.85 -7.57
CA GLY A 301 10.26 -2.60 -7.61
C GLY A 301 10.84 -2.29 -6.25
N GLY A 302 12.13 -1.94 -6.21
CA GLY A 302 12.79 -1.52 -4.97
C GLY A 302 12.27 -0.16 -4.50
N LYS A 303 12.69 0.25 -3.29
CA LYS A 303 12.31 1.54 -2.67
C LYS A 303 12.47 2.75 -3.61
N GLN A 304 13.56 2.80 -4.38
CA GLN A 304 13.81 3.91 -5.31
C GLN A 304 12.71 4.03 -6.36
N PHE A 305 12.26 2.89 -6.91
CA PHE A 305 11.17 2.88 -7.89
C PHE A 305 9.85 3.34 -7.26
N VAL A 306 9.49 2.81 -6.09
CA VAL A 306 8.30 3.26 -5.35
C VAL A 306 8.32 4.77 -5.11
N ASN A 307 9.46 5.30 -4.67
CA ASN A 307 9.61 6.72 -4.41
C ASN A 307 9.45 7.58 -5.67
N LEU A 308 9.91 7.11 -6.83
CA LEU A 308 9.70 7.79 -8.11
C LEU A 308 8.23 7.82 -8.50
N ILE A 309 7.51 6.70 -8.31
CA ILE A 309 6.07 6.63 -8.56
C ILE A 309 5.31 7.59 -7.64
N VAL A 310 5.61 7.59 -6.34
CA VAL A 310 5.00 8.53 -5.38
C VAL A 310 5.33 9.97 -5.73
N SER A 311 6.59 10.26 -6.09
CA SER A 311 7.02 11.59 -6.54
C SER A 311 6.19 12.05 -7.74
N GLU A 312 6.03 11.18 -8.75
CA GLU A 312 5.25 11.49 -9.94
C GLU A 312 3.77 11.75 -9.62
N LEU A 313 3.15 10.83 -8.88
CA LEU A 313 1.75 10.95 -8.45
C LEU A 313 1.50 12.18 -7.56
N SER A 314 2.54 12.72 -6.91
CA SER A 314 2.43 13.90 -6.05
C SER A 314 2.61 15.23 -6.79
N LYS A 315 3.12 15.22 -8.04
CA LYS A 315 3.35 16.45 -8.83
C LYS A 315 2.06 17.22 -9.10
N LYS A 316 0.98 16.49 -9.38
CA LYS A 316 -0.38 17.00 -9.52
C LYS A 316 -1.26 16.22 -8.56
N ARG A 317 -2.25 16.90 -7.97
CA ARG A 317 -3.27 16.20 -7.20
C ARG A 317 -3.97 15.19 -8.09
N VAL A 318 -4.12 13.99 -7.54
CA VAL A 318 -4.80 12.91 -8.24
C VAL A 318 -6.29 13.24 -8.28
N GLU A 319 -6.89 13.14 -9.46
CA GLU A 319 -8.33 13.37 -9.66
C GLU A 319 -9.09 12.12 -9.25
N TRP A 320 -10.02 12.26 -8.32
CA TRP A 320 -10.89 11.19 -7.86
C TRP A 320 -12.34 11.49 -8.26
N HIS A 321 -12.85 10.68 -9.18
CA HIS A 321 -14.21 10.79 -9.70
C HIS A 321 -15.20 10.13 -8.73
N THR A 322 -15.84 10.92 -7.88
CA THR A 322 -16.73 10.36 -6.86
C THR A 322 -18.05 9.87 -7.48
N PRO A 323 -18.53 8.66 -7.11
CA PRO A 323 -19.84 8.19 -7.54
C PRO A 323 -20.94 9.12 -7.04
N CYS A 324 -21.99 9.28 -7.85
CA CYS A 324 -23.13 10.09 -7.47
C CYS A 324 -23.95 9.35 -6.43
N ILE A 325 -24.07 9.96 -5.25
CA ILE A 325 -24.97 9.48 -4.22
C ILE A 325 -26.24 10.29 -4.34
N VAL A 326 -27.32 9.65 -4.83
CA VAL A 326 -28.65 10.24 -4.77
C VAL A 326 -29.04 10.27 -3.30
N PRO A 327 -29.34 11.45 -2.70
CA PRO A 327 -29.85 11.48 -1.35
C PRO A 327 -31.16 10.71 -1.34
N THR A 328 -31.21 9.58 -0.63
CA THR A 328 -32.47 8.90 -0.37
C THR A 328 -33.33 9.88 0.44
N SER A 329 -34.46 10.29 -0.13
CA SER A 329 -35.45 11.08 0.59
C SER A 329 -35.71 10.39 1.94
N LYS A 330 -35.64 11.14 3.04
CA LYS A 330 -36.04 10.68 4.37
C LYS A 330 -37.30 9.81 4.24
N PRO A 331 -37.34 8.58 4.77
CA PRO A 331 -38.62 7.91 4.94
C PRO A 331 -39.49 8.81 5.81
N ALA A 332 -40.70 9.09 5.31
CA ALA A 332 -41.70 9.91 5.98
C ALA A 332 -42.11 9.34 7.34
#